data_AF-A0A6A5WYE5-F1
#
_entry.id   AF-A0A6A5WYE5-F1
#
_cell.length_a   1.000
_cell.length_b   1.000
_cell.length_c   1.000
_cell.angle_alpha   90.00
_cell.angle_beta   90.00
_cell.angle_gamma   90.00
#
_symmetry.space_group_name_H-M   'P 1'
#
loop_
_entity.id
_entity.type
_entity.pdbx_description
1 polymer ?
#
loop_
_entity_poly.entity_id
_entity_poly.type
_entity_poly.pdbx_seq_one_letter_code
_entity_poly.pdbx_strand_id
1 'polypeptide(L)'
;MLQEQAVSTTPFPAATPDHRNHRDHRTSYPDEMSSSSASSASSVSDADQTKYDPNKLIRPRLGSRKSSGTIIIPRDSAQVELKEEEYDDGDARTMSPRRSSEEIEKMGHEARQALIEQAKALQQSLLEIVDRVEIVKSEHEKLEGGNKFLQSYIGELMQTSKITSAGAGKGAKGKGKGRAIK
;
A
#
# COMPACT_ATOMS: atom_id res chain seq x y z
N MET A 1 8.55 -50.28 -23.20
CA MET A 1 7.29 -49.53 -23.02
C MET A 1 7.19 -49.17 -21.54
N LEU A 2 7.57 -47.94 -21.21
CA LEU A 2 7.30 -47.34 -19.89
C LEU A 2 6.45 -46.11 -20.16
N GLN A 3 5.30 -46.10 -19.48
CA GLN A 3 4.17 -45.23 -19.73
C GLN A 3 4.36 -43.92 -18.98
N GLU A 4 4.36 -42.81 -19.71
CA GLU A 4 4.27 -41.45 -19.16
C GLU A 4 2.95 -41.29 -18.39
N GLN A 5 3.03 -40.73 -17.19
CA GLN A 5 1.86 -40.15 -16.51
C GLN A 5 1.98 -38.63 -16.54
N ALA A 6 1.08 -38.02 -17.30
CA ALA A 6 0.86 -36.59 -17.38
C ALA A 6 0.14 -36.09 -16.12
N VAL A 7 0.68 -35.07 -15.48
CA VAL A 7 0.01 -34.35 -14.38
C VAL A 7 -0.95 -33.32 -14.96
N SER A 8 -2.23 -33.53 -14.68
CA SER A 8 -3.38 -32.72 -15.07
C SER A 8 -3.34 -31.31 -14.45
N THR A 9 -3.06 -30.29 -15.25
CA THR A 9 -3.25 -28.87 -14.90
C THR A 9 -4.72 -28.50 -15.03
N THR A 10 -5.39 -28.15 -13.92
CA THR A 10 -6.72 -27.53 -13.92
C THR A 10 -6.59 -26.01 -14.05
N PRO A 11 -7.25 -25.34 -15.02
CA PRO A 11 -7.33 -23.88 -15.08
C PRO A 11 -8.57 -23.36 -14.32
N PHE A 12 -8.39 -22.45 -13.37
CA PHE A 12 -9.46 -21.60 -12.80
C PHE A 12 -9.45 -20.23 -13.53
N PRO A 13 -10.56 -19.45 -13.51
CA PRO A 13 -11.26 -19.00 -14.70
C PRO A 13 -10.90 -17.56 -15.08
N ALA A 14 -11.06 -17.26 -16.36
CA ALA A 14 -10.89 -15.93 -16.93
C ALA A 14 -11.89 -14.92 -16.35
N ALA A 15 -11.39 -13.84 -15.74
CA ALA A 15 -12.17 -12.65 -15.47
C ALA A 15 -12.18 -11.76 -16.72
N THR A 16 -13.39 -11.47 -17.21
CA THR A 16 -13.69 -10.60 -18.36
C THR A 16 -13.18 -9.16 -18.17
N PRO A 17 -12.65 -8.49 -19.20
CA PRO A 17 -12.41 -7.05 -19.14
C PRO A 17 -13.66 -6.33 -19.67
N ASP A 18 -14.34 -5.57 -18.82
CA ASP A 18 -15.24 -4.52 -19.30
C ASP A 18 -14.77 -3.16 -18.81
N HIS A 19 -14.33 -2.35 -19.76
CA HIS A 19 -14.00 -0.95 -19.60
C HIS A 19 -15.27 -0.16 -19.28
N ARG A 20 -15.21 0.80 -18.35
CA ARG A 20 -15.52 2.22 -18.61
C ARG A 20 -15.39 3.07 -17.34
N ASN A 21 -14.49 4.05 -17.42
CA ASN A 21 -14.52 5.37 -16.77
C ASN A 21 -15.09 5.49 -15.35
N HIS A 22 -14.20 5.57 -14.37
CA HIS A 22 -14.27 6.65 -13.38
C HIS A 22 -12.86 7.07 -12.98
N ARG A 23 -12.32 8.04 -13.73
CA ARG A 23 -11.41 9.02 -13.14
C ARG A 23 -12.23 9.75 -12.10
N ASP A 24 -11.89 9.61 -10.83
CA ASP A 24 -11.80 10.68 -9.84
C ASP A 24 -11.47 10.08 -8.46
N HIS A 25 -10.53 10.75 -7.79
CA HIS A 25 -10.31 10.74 -6.34
C HIS A 25 -9.48 9.61 -5.69
N ARG A 26 -8.25 10.03 -5.39
CA ARG A 26 -7.64 10.06 -4.04
C ARG A 26 -6.76 8.85 -3.71
N THR A 27 -5.46 9.13 -3.79
CA THR A 27 -4.37 8.58 -2.96
C THR A 27 -4.88 7.95 -1.65
N SER A 28 -4.99 6.62 -1.64
CA SER A 28 -5.26 5.84 -0.43
C SER A 28 -3.96 5.65 0.35
N TYR A 29 -3.72 6.56 1.29
CA TYR A 29 -2.93 6.24 2.48
C TYR A 29 -3.59 5.07 3.21
N PRO A 30 -2.82 4.13 3.80
CA PRO A 30 -3.40 3.13 4.68
C PRO A 30 -3.96 3.84 5.92
N ASP A 31 -5.25 3.58 6.19
CA ASP A 31 -5.99 4.08 7.34
C ASP A 31 -5.20 3.87 8.63
N GLU A 32 -5.04 4.97 9.38
CA GLU A 32 -4.69 4.93 10.79
C GLU A 32 -5.63 3.99 11.52
N MET A 33 -5.04 3.17 12.40
CA MET A 33 -5.70 2.32 13.38
C MET A 33 -6.69 3.14 14.22
N SER A 34 -7.91 3.34 13.71
CA SER A 34 -9.05 3.79 14.51
C SER A 34 -9.42 2.65 15.44
N SER A 35 -8.83 2.67 16.63
CA SER A 35 -9.28 1.93 17.79
C SER A 35 -10.78 2.14 17.97
N SER A 36 -11.59 1.17 17.54
CA SER A 36 -13.02 1.13 17.83
C SER A 36 -13.23 0.73 19.30
N SER A 37 -12.77 1.62 20.19
CA SER A 37 -13.34 1.76 21.52
C SER A 37 -14.68 2.43 21.30
N ALA A 38 -15.74 1.64 21.09
CA ALA A 38 -17.11 2.14 21.03
C ALA A 38 -17.47 2.72 22.40
N SER A 39 -17.12 3.99 22.60
CA SER A 39 -17.53 4.80 23.73
C SER A 39 -19.01 5.11 23.58
N SER A 40 -19.74 4.71 24.62
CA SER A 40 -21.16 4.91 24.85
C SER A 40 -21.58 6.36 24.61
N ALA A 41 -22.27 6.62 23.50
CA ALA A 41 -23.03 7.84 23.29
C ALA A 41 -24.24 7.82 24.24
N SER A 42 -24.15 8.60 25.32
CA SER A 42 -25.28 9.02 26.13
C SER A 42 -26.11 10.03 25.33
N SER A 43 -27.26 9.63 24.81
CA SER A 43 -28.30 10.58 24.40
C SER A 43 -29.65 10.14 24.95
N VAL A 44 -30.36 11.11 25.50
CA VAL A 44 -31.62 11.01 26.22
C VAL A 44 -32.80 10.87 25.25
N SER A 45 -33.71 9.98 25.61
CA SER A 45 -35.15 9.89 25.30
C SER A 45 -35.66 10.24 23.89
N ASP A 46 -36.25 9.26 23.20
CA ASP A 46 -37.70 9.29 22.93
C ASP A 46 -38.24 7.87 22.68
N ALA A 47 -39.53 7.71 22.97
CA ALA A 47 -40.22 6.44 23.10
C ALA A 47 -40.49 5.75 21.76
N ASP A 48 -40.03 4.51 21.58
CA ASP A 48 -40.85 3.45 20.95
C ASP A 48 -40.32 2.04 21.28
N GLN A 49 -41.24 1.09 21.26
CA GLN A 49 -41.25 -0.21 21.92
C GLN A 49 -40.06 -1.15 21.70
N THR A 50 -39.37 -1.56 22.77
CA THR A 50 -38.56 -2.79 22.75
C THR A 50 -39.38 -3.95 23.31
N LYS A 51 -39.75 -4.89 22.43
CA LYS A 51 -40.26 -6.21 22.80
C LYS A 51 -39.30 -6.84 23.82
N TYR A 52 -39.77 -7.06 25.05
CA TYR A 52 -38.99 -7.68 26.12
C TYR A 52 -38.73 -9.15 25.79
N ASP A 53 -37.47 -9.50 25.57
CA ASP A 53 -37.00 -10.88 25.52
C ASP A 53 -36.82 -11.37 26.98
N PRO A 54 -37.62 -12.34 27.46
CA PRO A 54 -37.60 -12.77 28.86
C PRO A 54 -36.31 -13.49 29.27
N ASN A 55 -35.42 -13.83 28.33
CA ASN A 55 -34.15 -14.49 28.60
C ASN A 55 -32.93 -13.55 28.69
N LYS A 56 -33.13 -12.23 28.53
CA LYS A 56 -32.03 -11.26 28.69
C LYS A 56 -32.05 -10.66 30.09
N LEU A 57 -31.11 -11.09 30.93
CA LEU A 57 -30.83 -10.42 32.20
C LEU A 57 -30.45 -8.95 31.90
N ILE A 58 -31.31 -8.03 32.30
CA ILE A 58 -31.08 -6.59 32.14
C ILE A 58 -29.92 -6.20 33.04
N ARG A 59 -28.79 -5.80 32.44
CA ARG A 59 -27.64 -5.30 33.19
C ARG A 59 -28.07 -4.07 34.00
N PRO A 60 -27.83 -4.03 35.33
CA PRO A 60 -28.13 -2.85 36.13
C PRO A 60 -27.53 -1.61 35.49
N ARG A 61 -28.33 -0.55 35.33
CA ARG A 61 -27.82 0.70 34.72
C ARG A 61 -26.75 1.28 35.64
N LEU A 62 -25.51 1.33 35.15
CA LEU A 62 -24.44 2.05 35.82
C LEU A 62 -24.86 3.53 35.83
N GLY A 63 -25.18 4.04 37.03
CA GLY A 63 -25.40 5.48 37.22
C GLY A 63 -24.20 6.28 36.71
N SER A 64 -24.45 7.52 36.31
CA SER A 64 -23.44 8.48 35.88
C SER A 64 -22.37 8.65 36.97
N ARG A 65 -21.29 7.87 36.87
CA ARG A 65 -20.11 8.05 37.71
C ARG A 65 -19.31 9.19 37.08
N LYS A 66 -18.90 10.17 37.89
CA LYS A 66 -17.91 11.19 37.48
C LYS A 66 -16.74 10.48 36.81
N SER A 67 -16.24 10.99 35.68
CA SER A 67 -15.06 10.43 35.02
C SER A 67 -13.88 10.48 36.00
N SER A 68 -13.53 9.34 36.60
CA SER A 68 -12.26 9.21 37.31
C SER A 68 -11.18 9.43 36.25
N GLY A 69 -10.26 10.36 36.49
CA GLY A 69 -9.20 10.70 35.55
C GLY A 69 -8.39 9.48 35.10
N THR A 70 -7.52 9.70 34.12
CA THR A 70 -6.68 8.69 33.48
C THR A 70 -6.02 7.77 34.51
N ILE A 71 -6.21 6.45 34.35
CA ILE A 71 -5.63 5.39 35.21
C ILE A 71 -4.10 5.30 35.07
N ILE A 72 -3.51 6.06 34.16
CA ILE A 72 -2.08 6.03 33.83
C ILE A 72 -1.30 6.80 34.89
N ILE A 73 -0.64 6.06 35.78
CA ILE A 73 0.29 6.58 36.77
C ILE A 73 1.72 6.35 36.28
N PRO A 74 2.62 7.36 36.29
CA PRO A 74 4.03 7.17 35.98
C PRO A 74 4.67 6.10 36.87
N ARG A 75 5.56 5.29 36.29
CA ARG A 75 6.22 4.18 37.01
C ARG A 75 6.99 4.63 38.25
N ASP A 76 7.52 5.85 38.22
CA ASP A 76 8.33 6.41 39.29
C ASP A 76 7.50 7.16 40.36
N SER A 77 6.17 7.09 40.29
CA SER A 77 5.32 7.75 41.28
C SER A 77 5.44 7.08 42.65
N ALA A 78 5.41 7.89 43.72
CA ALA A 78 5.52 7.40 45.10
C ALA A 78 4.39 6.46 45.55
N GLN A 79 3.29 6.35 44.78
CA GLN A 79 2.18 5.43 45.05
C GLN A 79 2.30 4.08 44.32
N VAL A 80 3.30 3.87 43.46
CA VAL A 80 3.51 2.61 42.75
C VAL A 80 4.54 1.78 43.51
N GLU A 81 4.07 0.90 44.39
CA GLU A 81 4.91 -0.08 45.09
C GLU A 81 5.28 -1.21 44.12
N LEU A 82 6.41 -1.06 43.40
CA LEU A 82 7.05 -2.12 42.59
C LEU A 82 7.87 -3.05 43.50
N LYS A 83 7.25 -3.61 44.52
CA LYS A 83 7.92 -4.58 45.38
C LYS A 83 7.92 -5.94 44.68
N GLU A 84 9.04 -6.63 44.72
CA GLU A 84 9.13 -8.02 44.32
C GLU A 84 8.31 -8.83 45.35
N GLU A 85 7.05 -9.07 45.02
CA GLU A 85 6.12 -9.81 45.87
C GLU A 85 6.52 -11.29 45.86
N GLU A 86 6.87 -11.81 47.04
CA GLU A 86 7.04 -13.25 47.25
C GLU A 86 5.64 -13.88 47.31
N TYR A 87 5.32 -14.66 46.28
CA TYR A 87 4.03 -15.33 46.16
C TYR A 87 4.02 -16.59 47.02
N ASP A 88 2.95 -16.77 47.80
CA ASP A 88 2.72 -17.96 48.62
C ASP A 88 2.41 -19.18 47.74
N ASP A 89 2.73 -20.39 48.23
CA ASP A 89 2.51 -21.66 47.54
C ASP A 89 1.01 -21.94 47.29
N GLY A 90 0.12 -21.27 48.03
CA GLY A 90 -1.34 -21.30 47.84
C GLY A 90 -1.93 -20.19 46.97
N ASP A 91 -1.10 -19.30 46.38
CA ASP A 91 -1.61 -18.17 45.60
C ASP A 91 -2.29 -18.63 44.30
N ALA A 92 -3.56 -18.28 44.10
CA ALA A 92 -4.28 -18.58 42.86
C ALA A 92 -3.58 -18.06 41.59
N ARG A 93 -2.73 -17.02 41.69
CA ARG A 93 -1.92 -16.47 40.59
C ARG A 93 -0.77 -17.40 40.17
N THR A 94 -0.30 -18.28 41.06
CA THR A 94 0.67 -19.34 40.75
C THR A 94 -0.04 -20.61 40.25
N MET A 95 -1.32 -20.78 40.59
CA MET A 95 -2.16 -21.94 40.21
C MET A 95 -2.78 -21.87 38.80
N SER A 96 -2.68 -20.74 38.09
CA SER A 96 -3.05 -20.68 36.66
C SER A 96 -2.04 -21.47 35.83
N PRO A 97 -2.44 -22.29 34.84
CA PRO A 97 -1.51 -22.91 33.91
C PRO A 97 -0.65 -21.82 33.23
N ARG A 98 0.61 -21.69 33.66
CA ARG A 98 1.61 -20.86 33.00
C ARG A 98 2.29 -21.73 31.94
N ARG A 99 2.57 -21.16 30.76
CA ARG A 99 3.50 -21.80 29.82
C ARG A 99 4.82 -22.07 30.54
N SER A 100 5.44 -23.20 30.27
CA SER A 100 6.75 -23.48 30.86
C SER A 100 7.74 -22.38 30.44
N SER A 101 8.72 -22.07 31.29
CA SER A 101 9.75 -21.08 30.97
C SER A 101 10.48 -21.43 29.66
N GLU A 102 10.72 -22.72 29.42
CA GLU A 102 11.27 -23.26 28.17
C GLU A 102 10.41 -22.94 26.95
N GLU A 103 9.09 -23.07 27.03
CA GLU A 103 8.16 -22.73 25.94
C GLU A 103 8.19 -21.23 25.62
N ILE A 104 8.27 -20.39 26.66
CA ILE A 104 8.35 -18.93 26.52
C ILE A 104 9.65 -18.52 25.82
N GLU A 105 10.78 -19.10 26.22
CA GLU A 105 12.07 -18.86 25.56
C GLU A 105 12.04 -19.30 24.09
N LYS A 106 11.49 -20.49 23.81
CA LYS A 106 11.35 -21.02 22.44
C LYS A 106 10.53 -20.07 21.56
N MET A 107 9.36 -19.63 22.02
CA MET A 107 8.55 -18.65 21.28
C MET A 107 9.29 -17.33 21.04
N GLY A 108 10.07 -16.86 22.03
CA GLY A 108 10.89 -15.67 21.88
C GLY A 108 11.99 -15.83 20.83
N HIS A 109 12.63 -17.00 20.77
CA HIS A 109 13.61 -17.33 19.74
C HIS A 109 12.97 -17.43 18.35
N GLU A 110 11.83 -18.10 18.22
CA GLU A 110 11.09 -18.23 16.96
C GLU A 110 10.64 -16.86 16.43
N ALA A 111 10.11 -16.00 17.29
CA ALA A 111 9.70 -14.64 16.90
C ALA A 111 10.90 -13.82 16.39
N ARG A 112 12.07 -13.90 17.06
CA ARG A 112 13.29 -13.24 16.58
C ARG A 112 13.76 -13.79 15.24
N GLN A 113 13.73 -15.12 15.06
CA GLN A 113 14.12 -15.75 13.79
C GLN A 113 13.19 -15.34 12.66
N ALA A 114 11.88 -15.34 12.87
CA ALA A 114 10.89 -14.91 11.88
C ALA A 114 11.10 -13.46 11.46
N LEU A 115 11.40 -12.56 12.42
CA LEU A 115 11.73 -11.16 12.11
C LEU A 115 13.00 -11.03 11.27
N ILE A 116 14.04 -11.80 11.58
CA ILE A 116 15.29 -11.80 10.81
C ILE A 116 15.05 -12.33 9.39
N GLU A 117 14.25 -13.38 9.24
CA GLU A 117 13.91 -13.95 7.94
C GLU A 117 13.11 -12.96 7.08
N GLN A 118 12.12 -12.30 7.65
CA GLN A 118 11.37 -11.24 6.96
C GLN A 118 12.28 -10.08 6.52
N ALA A 119 13.19 -9.64 7.40
CA ALA A 119 14.14 -8.59 7.06
C ALA A 119 15.06 -9.01 5.88
N LYS A 120 15.51 -10.27 5.85
CA LYS A 120 16.31 -10.80 4.73
C LYS A 120 15.52 -10.87 3.43
N ALA A 121 14.28 -11.35 3.48
CA ALA A 121 13.40 -11.40 2.31
C ALA A 121 13.16 -10.00 1.72
N LEU A 122 12.93 -9.01 2.58
CA LEU A 122 12.79 -7.61 2.16
C LEU A 122 14.08 -7.06 1.55
N GLN A 123 15.24 -7.32 2.15
CA GLN A 123 16.54 -6.91 1.59
C GLN A 123 16.77 -7.51 0.20
N GLN A 124 16.47 -8.79 0.02
CA GLN A 124 16.59 -9.46 -1.28
C GLN A 124 15.62 -8.87 -2.31
N SER A 125 14.38 -8.59 -1.93
CA SER A 125 13.40 -7.94 -2.81
C SER A 125 13.85 -6.53 -3.22
N LEU A 126 14.45 -5.76 -2.32
CA LEU A 126 14.99 -4.44 -2.65
C LEU A 126 16.16 -4.51 -3.62
N LEU A 127 17.08 -5.45 -3.46
CA LEU A 127 18.18 -5.66 -4.39
C LEU A 127 17.67 -5.99 -5.80
N GLU A 128 16.68 -6.89 -5.90
CA GLU A 128 16.06 -7.23 -7.17
C GLU A 128 15.40 -6.02 -7.86
N ILE A 129 14.75 -5.15 -7.08
CA ILE A 129 14.17 -3.91 -7.62
C ILE A 129 15.25 -2.98 -8.14
N VAL A 130 16.37 -2.83 -7.42
CA VAL A 130 17.51 -2.01 -7.87
C VAL A 130 18.04 -2.51 -9.21
N ASP A 131 18.27 -3.81 -9.34
CA ASP A 131 18.75 -4.41 -10.60
C ASP A 131 17.78 -4.14 -11.77
N ARG A 132 16.48 -4.29 -11.54
CA ARG A 132 15.44 -3.97 -12.54
C ARG A 132 15.47 -2.49 -12.94
N VAL A 133 15.65 -1.59 -11.99
CA VAL A 133 15.75 -0.14 -12.25
C VAL A 133 16.99 0.18 -13.07
N GLU A 134 18.12 -0.48 -12.82
CA GLU A 134 19.35 -0.29 -13.60
C GLU A 134 19.18 -0.74 -15.06
N ILE A 135 18.52 -1.87 -15.29
CA ILE A 135 18.19 -2.35 -16.64
C ILE A 135 17.35 -1.29 -17.37
N VAL A 136 16.24 -0.85 -16.76
CA VAL A 136 15.34 0.16 -17.35
C VAL A 136 16.08 1.47 -17.62
N LYS A 137 16.97 1.90 -16.72
CA LYS A 137 17.79 3.11 -16.90
C LYS A 137 18.70 2.97 -18.13
N SER A 138 19.37 1.83 -18.29
CA SER A 138 20.26 1.60 -19.43
C SER A 138 19.50 1.55 -20.76
N GLU A 139 18.30 0.98 -20.78
CA GLU A 139 17.44 0.96 -21.96
C GLU A 139 16.90 2.36 -22.29
N HIS A 140 16.51 3.11 -21.26
CA HIS A 140 16.06 4.49 -21.43
C HIS A 140 17.17 5.37 -22.02
N GLU A 141 18.41 5.25 -21.55
CA GLU A 141 19.55 5.99 -22.10
C GLU A 141 19.79 5.67 -23.58
N LYS A 142 19.67 4.40 -23.98
CA LYS A 142 19.76 3.99 -25.38
C LYS A 142 18.64 4.58 -26.23
N LEU A 143 17.39 4.51 -25.75
CA LEU A 143 16.24 5.08 -26.45
C LEU A 143 16.32 6.60 -26.56
N GLU A 144 16.77 7.27 -25.50
CA GLU A 144 16.99 8.71 -25.49
C GLU A 144 18.09 9.11 -26.48
N GLY A 145 19.22 8.39 -26.49
CA GLY A 145 20.30 8.59 -27.46
C GLY A 145 19.83 8.39 -28.91
N GLY A 146 19.07 7.31 -29.17
CA GLY A 146 18.47 7.05 -30.48
C GLY A 146 17.47 8.14 -30.90
N ASN A 147 16.62 8.61 -29.98
CA ASN A 147 15.66 9.68 -30.26
C ASN A 147 16.37 11.00 -30.58
N LYS A 148 17.42 11.36 -29.83
CA LYS A 148 18.27 12.52 -30.13
C LYS A 148 18.90 12.40 -31.52
N PHE A 149 19.44 11.23 -31.87
CA PHE A 149 20.00 10.99 -33.20
C PHE A 149 18.96 11.17 -34.31
N LEU A 150 17.78 10.60 -34.16
CA LEU A 150 16.69 10.74 -35.14
C LEU A 150 16.23 12.19 -35.29
N GLN A 151 16.11 12.93 -34.18
CA GLN A 151 15.75 14.35 -34.21
C GLN A 151 16.80 15.19 -34.96
N SER A 152 18.09 14.97 -34.68
CA SER A 152 19.18 15.64 -35.40
C SER A 152 19.14 15.32 -36.89
N TYR A 153 18.99 14.05 -37.26
CA TYR A 153 18.93 13.62 -38.65
C TYR A 153 17.74 14.24 -39.40
N ILE A 154 16.56 14.27 -38.78
CA ILE A 154 15.37 14.93 -39.36
C ILE A 154 15.63 16.43 -39.50
N GLY A 155 16.23 17.07 -38.49
CA GLY A 155 16.59 18.48 -38.54
C GLY A 155 17.51 18.82 -39.72
N GLU A 156 18.58 18.05 -39.89
CA GLU A 156 19.51 18.19 -41.02
C GLU A 156 18.84 17.94 -42.37
N LEU A 157 18.01 16.90 -42.47
CA LEU A 157 17.29 16.58 -43.71
C LEU A 157 16.29 17.68 -44.09
N MET A 158 15.58 18.24 -43.11
CA MET A 158 14.66 19.36 -43.33
C MET A 158 15.40 20.64 -43.72
N GLN A 159 16.56 20.91 -43.10
CA GLN A 159 17.40 22.08 -43.41
C GLN A 159 17.94 21.99 -44.84
N THR A 160 18.52 20.84 -45.20
CA THR A 160 19.01 20.58 -46.58
C THR A 160 17.86 20.65 -47.59
N SER A 161 16.69 20.07 -47.28
CA SER A 161 15.51 20.11 -48.15
C SER A 161 14.98 21.54 -48.40
N LYS A 162 15.04 22.42 -47.40
CA LYS A 162 14.69 23.85 -47.59
C LYS A 162 15.69 24.58 -48.50
N ILE A 163 16.98 24.30 -48.37
CA ILE A 163 18.03 24.95 -49.16
C ILE A 163 17.97 24.50 -50.63
N THR A 164 17.77 23.20 -50.88
CA THR A 164 17.72 22.64 -52.23
C THR A 164 16.43 23.00 -52.98
N SER A 165 15.28 23.08 -52.30
CA SER A 165 14.01 23.50 -52.91
C SER A 165 13.92 25.01 -53.17
N ALA A 166 14.50 25.84 -52.30
CA ALA A 166 14.56 27.30 -52.52
C ALA A 166 15.52 27.70 -53.65
N GLY A 167 16.53 26.87 -53.96
CA GLY A 167 17.47 27.10 -55.07
C GLY A 167 16.91 26.79 -56.46
N ALA A 168 15.93 25.89 -56.57
CA ALA A 168 15.37 25.44 -57.86
C ALA A 168 14.24 26.35 -58.42
N GLY A 169 13.73 27.30 -57.63
CA GLY A 169 12.50 28.06 -57.96
C GLY A 169 12.69 29.45 -58.60
N LYS A 170 13.91 30.00 -58.70
CA LYS A 170 14.13 31.37 -59.23
C LYS A 170 14.53 31.45 -60.71
N GLY A 171 14.30 30.37 -61.48
CA GLY A 171 14.71 30.29 -62.90
C GLY A 171 13.60 30.25 -63.96
N ALA A 172 12.31 30.12 -63.62
CA ALA A 172 11.30 29.86 -64.66
C ALA A 172 9.86 30.30 -64.30
N LYS A 173 9.53 31.57 -64.57
CA LYS A 173 8.22 32.08 -65.05
C LYS A 173 8.32 33.62 -65.03
N GLY A 174 8.29 34.32 -66.14
CA GLY A 174 7.38 34.13 -67.27
C GLY A 174 6.65 35.45 -67.44
N LYS A 175 7.20 36.28 -68.32
CA LYS A 175 6.79 37.64 -68.72
C LYS A 175 5.34 37.64 -69.23
N GLY A 176 4.37 37.97 -68.38
CA GLY A 176 2.95 38.13 -68.73
C GLY A 176 2.50 39.58 -68.62
N LYS A 177 2.75 40.37 -69.66
CA LYS A 177 2.37 41.79 -69.77
C LYS A 177 0.88 41.89 -70.10
N GLY A 178 0.03 41.99 -69.07
CA GLY A 178 -1.40 42.22 -69.22
C GLY A 178 -1.68 43.64 -69.72
N ARG A 179 -2.15 43.77 -70.95
CA ARG A 179 -2.60 45.03 -71.55
C ARG A 179 -4.10 45.17 -71.25
N ALA A 180 -4.46 46.02 -70.29
CA ALA A 180 -5.86 46.36 -70.01
C ALA A 180 -6.36 47.33 -71.09
N ILE A 181 -7.45 46.94 -71.73
CA ILE A 181 -8.19 47.70 -72.73
C ILE A 181 -9.34 48.38 -71.98
N LYS A 182 -9.38 49.71 -71.98
CA LYS A 182 -10.59 50.54 -71.84
C LYS A 182 -10.31 51.90 -72.46
#